data_AF-A0A348XCV1-F1
#
_entry.id   AF-A0A348XCV1-F1
#
_cell.length_a   1.000
_cell.length_b   1.000
_cell.length_c   1.000
_cell.angle_alpha   90.00
_cell.angle_beta   90.00
_cell.angle_gamma   90.00
#
_symmetry.space_group_name_H-M   'P 1'
#
loop_
_entity.id
_entity.type
_entity.pdbx_description
1 polymer ?
#
loop_
_entity_poly.entity_id
_entity_poly.type
_entity_poly.pdbx_seq_one_letter_code
_entity_poly.pdbx_strand_id
1 'polypeptide(L)'
;AESLGVSGEHWREAVGCKACEMTGYRGRILAQELIDVNGALEDAIARGEEDATLRAIARKEGAPTLESEAIRWAAAGETTMQEALQTTTAPSPARPGS
;
A
#
# COMPACT_ATOMS: atom_id res chain seq x y z
N ALA A 1 -9.62 -1.06 -17.06
CA ALA A 1 -8.26 -1.02 -17.64
C ALA A 1 -7.95 0.45 -17.87
N GLU A 2 -7.40 1.10 -16.85
CA GLU A 2 -6.93 2.48 -16.95
C GLU A 2 -5.52 2.49 -16.38
N SER A 3 -4.64 3.07 -17.19
CA SER A 3 -3.20 2.98 -17.13
C SER A 3 -2.65 3.54 -15.82
N LEU A 4 -2.17 2.67 -14.93
CA LEU A 4 -1.01 3.01 -14.12
C LEU A 4 0.06 3.41 -15.14
N GLY A 5 0.41 4.71 -15.20
CA GLY A 5 1.34 5.31 -16.17
C GLY A 5 2.76 4.80 -15.99
N VAL A 6 2.94 3.52 -16.25
CA VAL A 6 4.09 2.74 -15.90
C VAL A 6 4.86 2.46 -17.18
N SER A 7 5.73 3.40 -17.53
CA SER A 7 6.65 3.27 -18.65
C SER A 7 7.92 2.55 -18.17
N GLY A 8 8.03 1.25 -18.48
CA GLY A 8 9.29 0.49 -18.43
C GLY A 8 10.05 0.53 -17.10
N GLU A 9 9.57 -0.20 -16.10
CA GLU A 9 10.14 -0.18 -14.75
C GLU A 9 11.42 -1.01 -14.64
N HIS A 10 12.53 -0.34 -14.36
CA HIS A 10 13.68 -0.97 -13.72
C HIS A 10 13.35 -1.11 -12.23
N TRP A 11 12.71 -2.22 -11.88
CA TRP A 11 12.45 -2.57 -10.48
C TRP A 11 13.74 -2.63 -9.69
N ARG A 12 13.71 -2.11 -8.45
CA ARG A 12 14.83 -2.29 -7.53
C ARG A 12 14.81 -3.69 -6.93
N GLU A 13 16.00 -4.22 -6.71
CA GLU A 13 16.25 -5.48 -6.02
C GLU A 13 17.10 -5.23 -4.77
N ALA A 14 16.80 -5.93 -3.69
CA ALA A 14 17.55 -5.85 -2.44
C ALA A 14 18.80 -6.74 -2.51
N VAL A 15 19.97 -6.14 -2.66
CA VAL A 15 21.25 -6.87 -2.78
C VAL A 15 21.95 -7.04 -1.43
N GLY A 16 21.93 -6.00 -0.58
CA GLY A 16 22.62 -5.99 0.71
C GLY A 16 24.07 -5.50 0.64
N CYS A 17 24.46 -4.71 1.64
CA CYS A 17 25.82 -4.23 1.84
C CYS A 17 26.07 -3.95 3.34
N LYS A 18 27.31 -3.64 3.71
CA LYS A 18 27.67 -3.33 5.11
C LYS A 18 26.84 -2.18 5.69
N ALA A 19 26.47 -1.18 4.87
CA ALA A 19 25.74 0.00 5.34
C ALA A 19 24.25 -0.24 5.62
N CYS A 20 23.69 -1.35 5.13
CA CYS A 20 22.34 -1.81 5.42
C CYS A 20 22.33 -3.15 6.17
N GLU A 21 23.45 -3.53 6.79
CA GLU A 21 23.58 -4.78 7.54
C GLU A 21 23.18 -6.01 6.72
N MET A 22 23.53 -6.01 5.43
CA MET A 22 23.22 -7.06 4.46
C MET A 22 21.73 -7.29 4.17
N THR A 23 20.82 -6.43 4.65
CA THR A 23 19.37 -6.58 4.41
C THR A 23 18.93 -6.11 3.02
N GLY A 24 19.66 -5.16 2.44
CA GLY A 24 19.26 -4.47 1.20
C GLY A 24 18.25 -3.34 1.42
N TYR A 25 17.85 -3.07 2.67
CA TYR A 25 16.89 -2.02 3.03
C TYR A 25 17.45 -1.10 4.12
N ARG A 26 17.07 0.17 4.10
CA ARG A 26 17.42 1.12 5.16
C ARG A 26 16.34 2.18 5.31
N GLY A 27 15.86 2.36 6.53
CA GLY A 27 14.73 3.24 6.81
C GLY A 27 13.40 2.54 6.56
N ARG A 28 12.31 3.32 6.58
CA ARG A 28 10.93 2.85 6.39
C ARG A 28 10.14 3.91 5.65
N ILE A 29 9.16 3.48 4.87
CA ILE A 29 8.25 4.35 4.12
C ILE A 29 6.83 3.96 4.50
N LEU A 30 5.94 4.95 4.56
CA LEU A 30 4.53 4.76 4.88
C LEU A 30 3.75 4.36 3.63
N ALA A 31 3.08 3.21 3.67
CA ALA A 31 1.94 2.92 2.80
C ALA A 31 0.66 3.14 3.61
N GLN A 32 -0.31 3.84 3.04
CA GLN A 32 -1.55 4.24 3.69
C GLN A 32 -2.76 4.09 2.76
N GLU A 33 -3.92 3.82 3.35
CA GLU A 33 -5.22 3.90 2.72
C GLU A 33 -5.91 5.17 3.21
N LEU A 34 -5.69 6.28 2.53
CA LEU A 34 -6.35 7.54 2.88
C LEU A 34 -7.74 7.55 2.25
N ILE A 35 -8.77 7.54 3.09
CA ILE A 35 -10.17 7.58 2.67
C ILE A 35 -10.74 8.93 3.08
N ASP A 36 -11.07 9.76 2.09
CA ASP A 36 -11.80 10.99 2.34
C ASP A 36 -13.27 10.67 2.64
N VAL A 37 -13.77 11.20 3.74
CA VAL A 37 -15.18 11.06 4.11
C VAL A 37 -15.99 12.07 3.29
N ASN A 38 -16.50 11.62 2.15
CA ASN A 38 -17.38 12.41 1.28
C ASN A 38 -18.85 12.14 1.62
N GLY A 39 -19.77 12.91 1.03
CA GLY A 39 -21.21 12.80 1.35
C GLY A 39 -21.79 11.38 1.17
N ALA A 40 -21.31 10.60 0.19
CA ALA A 40 -21.77 9.23 0.01
C ALA A 40 -21.34 8.32 1.17
N LEU A 41 -20.14 8.52 1.69
CA LEU A 41 -19.62 7.79 2.84
C LEU A 41 -20.24 8.28 4.15
N GLU A 42 -20.44 9.60 4.31
CA GLU A 42 -21.16 10.18 5.45
C GLU A 42 -22.56 9.59 5.60
N ASP A 43 -23.31 9.53 4.50
CA ASP A 43 -24.66 8.95 4.47
C ASP A 43 -24.65 7.46 4.84
N ALA A 44 -23.68 6.70 4.34
CA ALA A 44 -23.55 5.28 4.62
C ALA A 44 -23.16 5.02 6.09
N ILE A 45 -22.27 5.85 6.65
CA ILE A 45 -21.91 5.80 8.07
C ILE A 45 -23.14 6.13 8.93
N ALA A 46 -23.90 7.17 8.57
CA ALA A 46 -25.10 7.58 9.31
C ALA A 46 -26.20 6.49 9.30
N ARG A 47 -26.28 5.69 8.23
CA ARG A 47 -27.17 4.52 8.14
C ARG A 47 -26.67 3.29 8.89
N GLY A 48 -25.43 3.30 9.38
CA GLY A 48 -24.82 2.15 10.05
C GLY A 48 -24.55 0.97 9.11
N GLU A 49 -24.18 1.27 7.86
CA GLU A 49 -23.85 0.26 6.86
C GLU A 49 -22.63 -0.58 7.29
N GLU A 50 -22.55 -1.82 6.81
CA GLU A 50 -21.43 -2.71 7.10
C GLU A 50 -20.10 -2.20 6.53
N ASP A 51 -18.99 -2.55 7.19
CA ASP A 51 -17.62 -2.19 6.77
C ASP A 51 -17.34 -2.54 5.29
N ALA A 52 -17.82 -3.69 4.82
CA ALA A 52 -17.67 -4.09 3.43
C ALA A 52 -18.30 -3.09 2.44
N THR A 53 -19.46 -2.55 2.79
CA THR A 53 -20.17 -1.53 2.01
C THR A 53 -19.42 -0.20 2.05
N LEU A 54 -18.97 0.23 3.24
CA LEU A 54 -18.18 1.46 3.39
C LEU A 54 -16.89 1.41 2.56
N ARG A 55 -16.17 0.29 2.59
CA ARG A 55 -14.97 0.07 1.78
C ARG A 55 -15.25 0.04 0.29
N ALA A 56 -16.39 -0.52 -0.14
CA ALA A 56 -16.78 -0.53 -1.54
C ALA A 56 -17.06 0.89 -2.05
N ILE A 57 -17.71 1.72 -1.24
CA ILE A 57 -17.93 3.15 -1.53
C ILE A 57 -16.58 3.86 -1.63
N ALA A 58 -15.71 3.73 -0.62
CA ALA A 58 -14.39 4.35 -0.62
C ALA A 58 -13.55 4.00 -1.87
N ARG A 59 -13.52 2.72 -2.26
CA ARG A 59 -12.82 2.27 -3.48
C ARG A 59 -13.41 2.85 -4.76
N LYS A 60 -14.75 2.93 -4.85
CA LYS A 60 -15.43 3.50 -6.01
C LYS A 60 -15.10 4.99 -6.19
N GLU A 61 -14.91 5.70 -5.09
CA GLU A 61 -14.56 7.12 -5.06
C GLU A 61 -13.06 7.37 -5.24
N GLY A 62 -12.27 6.33 -5.51
CA GLY A 62 -10.85 6.45 -5.86
C GLY A 62 -9.89 6.37 -4.68
N ALA A 63 -10.35 5.96 -3.49
CA ALA A 63 -9.44 5.73 -2.37
C ALA A 63 -8.40 4.66 -2.74
N PRO A 64 -7.09 4.90 -2.51
CA PRO A 64 -6.06 3.90 -2.76
C PRO A 64 -6.20 2.74 -1.79
N THR A 65 -5.73 1.56 -2.22
CA THR A 65 -5.48 0.42 -1.33
C THR A 65 -4.04 0.46 -0.82
N LEU A 66 -3.76 -0.21 0.31
CA LEU A 66 -2.40 -0.35 0.85
C LEU A 66 -1.47 -0.94 -0.21
N GLU A 67 -1.95 -1.95 -0.94
CA GLU A 67 -1.24 -2.59 -2.05
C GLU A 67 -0.91 -1.58 -3.16
N SER A 68 -1.90 -0.81 -3.62
CA SER A 68 -1.67 0.19 -4.68
C SER A 68 -0.68 1.27 -4.26
N GLU A 69 -0.71 1.67 -2.98
CA GLU A 69 0.20 2.67 -2.42
C GLU A 69 1.62 2.11 -2.31
N ALA A 70 1.78 0.86 -1.89
CA ALA A 70 3.08 0.19 -1.82
C ALA A 70 3.67 -0.06 -3.22
N ILE A 71 2.84 -0.46 -4.20
CA ILE A 71 3.25 -0.59 -5.59
C ILE A 71 3.70 0.75 -6.16
N ARG A 72 3.00 1.85 -5.84
CA ARG A 72 3.43 3.21 -6.24
C ARG A 72 4.82 3.55 -5.68
N TRP A 73 5.14 3.16 -4.45
CA TRP A 73 6.50 3.32 -3.91
C TRP A 73 7.53 2.44 -4.62
N ALA A 74 7.18 1.20 -4.96
CA ALA A 74 8.06 0.31 -5.72
C ALA A 74 8.35 0.86 -7.13
N ALA A 75 7.31 1.39 -7.79
CA ALA A 75 7.39 2.02 -9.10
C ALA A 75 8.27 3.29 -9.08
N ALA A 76 8.20 4.06 -7.99
CA ALA A 76 9.10 5.20 -7.75
C ALA A 76 10.54 4.78 -7.42
N GLY A 77 10.82 3.49 -7.25
CA GLY A 77 12.11 2.96 -6.86
C GLY A 77 12.47 3.24 -5.41
N GLU A 78 11.49 3.49 -4.55
CA GLU A 78 11.70 3.73 -3.12
C GLU A 78 11.71 2.42 -2.30
N THR A 79 11.12 1.36 -2.86
CA THR A 79 11.17 -0.01 -2.32
C THR A 79 11.25 -1.03 -3.46
N THR A 80 11.27 -2.32 -3.12
CA THR A 80 11.21 -3.41 -4.09
C THR A 80 9.76 -3.87 -4.28
N MET A 81 9.45 -4.44 -5.45
CA MET A 81 8.13 -5.06 -5.69
C MET A 81 7.88 -6.22 -4.70
N GLN A 82 8.93 -6.96 -4.33
CA GLN A 82 8.83 -8.04 -3.35
C GLN A 82 8.37 -7.52 -1.97
N GLU A 83 8.97 -6.44 -1.48
CA GLU A 83 8.62 -5.86 -0.18
C GLU A 83 7.20 -5.30 -0.19
N ALA A 84 6.82 -4.62 -1.28
CA ALA A 84 5.48 -4.08 -1.46
C ALA A 84 4.41 -5.18 -1.33
N LEU A 85 4.54 -6.27 -2.09
CA LEU A 85 3.56 -7.36 -2.09
C LEU A 85 3.55 -8.16 -0.78
N GLN A 86 4.73 -8.43 -0.18
CA GLN A 86 4.80 -9.17 1.08
C GLN A 86 4.12 -8.43 2.23
N THR A 87 4.19 -7.09 2.24
CA THR A 87 3.66 -6.27 3.34
C THR A 87 2.16 -6.03 3.22
N THR A 88 1.61 -6.03 2.01
CA THR A 88 0.21 -5.64 1.78
C THR A 88 -0.74 -6.81 1.55
N THR A 89 -0.23 -7.96 1.09
CA THR A 89 -1.08 -9.11 0.70
C THR A 89 -1.09 -10.22 1.75
N ALA A 90 -0.05 -10.33 2.59
CA ALA A 90 -0.02 -11.26 3.72
C ALA A 90 -0.44 -10.55 5.02
N PRO A 91 -1.21 -11.19 5.92
CA PRO A 91 -1.35 -10.66 7.28
C PRO A 91 0.05 -10.56 7.88
N SER A 92 0.45 -9.34 8.28
CA SER A 92 1.77 -9.09 8.84
C SER A 92 2.06 -10.10 9.95
N PRO A 93 3.08 -10.97 9.83
CA PRO A 93 3.46 -11.83 10.93
C PRO A 93 3.91 -10.92 12.07
N ALA A 94 3.27 -11.06 13.23
CA ALA A 94 3.68 -10.38 14.44
C ALA A 94 5.19 -10.58 14.62
N ARG A 95 5.94 -9.47 14.67
CA ARG A 95 7.38 -9.52 14.92
C ARG A 95 7.60 -10.12 16.31
N PRO A 96 8.50 -11.11 16.48
CA PRO A 96 8.89 -11.54 17.81
C PRO A 96 9.50 -10.34 18.56
N GLY A 97 8.96 -10.03 19.74
CA GLY A 97 9.48 -9.00 20.66
C GLY A 97 8.70 -7.67 20.73
N SER A 98 7.42 -7.64 20.35
CA SER A 98 6.46 -6.61 20.81
C SER A 98 5.69 -7.09 22.03
#